data_AF-A0A2N3AS33-F1
#
_entry.id   AF-A0A2N3AS33-F1
#
_cell.length_a   1.000
_cell.length_b   1.000
_cell.length_c   1.000
_cell.angle_alpha   90.00
_cell.angle_beta   90.00
_cell.angle_gamma   90.00
#
_symmetry.space_group_name_H-M   'P 1'
#
loop_
_entity.id
_entity.type
_entity.pdbx_description
1 polymer ?
#
loop_
_entity_poly.entity_id
_entity_poly.type
_entity_poly.pdbx_seq_one_letter_code
_entity_poly.pdbx_strand_id
1 'polypeptide(L)'
;MRFDIEGGALDFTPTAAVVAGWTGRDPARVAHHIAELEALGVAPPSTTPLYYRVSAALLTQADAIEALGADTSGEAEPVLIRHGGALWLGLGSDHTDRALEAHSVAHSKQVCAKPLARALWPLDDPGATLDALELRCWLREADGWRLYQEGTLAALR
;
A
#
# COMPACT_ATOMS: atom_id res chain seq x y z
N MET A 1 -5.59 -14.19 -9.79
CA MET A 1 -5.01 -12.93 -10.33
C MET A 1 -3.97 -13.32 -11.35
N ARG A 2 -3.79 -12.53 -12.41
CA ARG A 2 -2.77 -12.81 -13.43
C ARG A 2 -1.88 -11.58 -13.55
N PHE A 3 -0.59 -11.77 -13.35
CA PHE A 3 0.41 -10.72 -13.43
C PHE A 3 1.25 -10.85 -14.69
N ASP A 4 1.64 -9.72 -15.25
CA ASP A 4 2.57 -9.59 -16.36
C ASP A 4 4.00 -9.55 -15.79
N ILE A 5 4.87 -10.44 -16.27
CA ILE A 5 6.29 -10.51 -15.91
C ILE A 5 7.13 -10.50 -17.18
N GLU A 6 8.42 -10.22 -17.04
CA GLU A 6 9.33 -10.35 -18.18
C GLU A 6 9.26 -11.77 -18.77
N GLY A 7 8.98 -11.85 -20.08
CA GLY A 7 8.90 -13.11 -20.80
C GLY A 7 7.60 -13.93 -20.59
N GLY A 8 6.61 -13.43 -19.86
CA GLY A 8 5.35 -14.18 -19.72
C GLY A 8 4.33 -13.62 -18.73
N ALA A 9 3.59 -14.53 -18.10
CA ALA A 9 2.59 -14.20 -17.10
C ALA A 9 2.69 -15.17 -15.90
N LEU A 10 2.29 -14.67 -14.74
CA LEU A 10 2.29 -15.41 -13.48
C LEU A 10 0.86 -15.45 -12.93
N ASP A 11 0.31 -16.66 -12.80
CA ASP A 11 -0.98 -16.87 -12.15
C ASP A 11 -0.80 -16.99 -10.64
N PHE A 12 -1.53 -16.15 -9.90
CA PHE A 12 -1.43 -16.06 -8.45
C PHE A 12 -2.81 -16.06 -7.80
N THR A 13 -2.98 -16.93 -6.82
CA THR A 13 -4.16 -16.96 -5.94
C THR A 13 -3.74 -16.53 -4.55
N PRO A 14 -4.10 -15.31 -4.10
CA PRO A 14 -3.74 -14.86 -2.77
C PRO A 14 -4.48 -15.66 -1.70
N THR A 15 -3.75 -16.13 -0.71
CA THR A 15 -4.30 -16.79 0.48
C THR A 15 -4.14 -15.95 1.75
N ALA A 16 -3.31 -14.91 1.69
CA ALA A 16 -3.06 -13.97 2.76
C ALA A 16 -2.72 -12.60 2.17
N ALA A 17 -3.14 -11.55 2.88
CA ALA A 17 -2.79 -10.16 2.58
C ALA A 17 -2.42 -9.46 3.88
N VAL A 18 -1.32 -8.70 3.85
CA VAL A 18 -0.79 -7.95 4.98
C VAL A 18 -0.41 -6.57 4.49
N VAL A 19 -0.85 -5.55 5.21
CA VAL A 19 -0.44 -4.17 5.02
C VAL A 19 0.58 -3.83 6.11
N ALA A 20 1.73 -3.28 5.72
CA ALA A 20 2.73 -2.79 6.66
C ALA A 20 2.53 -1.29 6.89
N GLY A 21 2.11 -0.90 8.09
CA GLY A 21 2.04 0.50 8.51
C GLY A 21 3.29 0.92 9.28
N TRP A 22 3.53 2.24 9.35
CA TRP A 22 4.64 2.84 10.11
C TRP A 22 6.02 2.32 9.65
N THR A 23 6.16 2.16 8.35
CA THR A 23 7.33 1.64 7.63
C THR A 23 8.41 2.69 7.37
N GLY A 24 8.23 3.92 7.85
CA GLY A 24 9.22 4.98 7.67
C GLY A 24 10.60 4.59 8.21
N ARG A 25 11.64 4.83 7.39
CA ARG A 25 13.05 4.60 7.73
C ARG A 25 13.57 5.60 8.76
N ASP A 26 13.01 6.80 8.78
CA ASP A 26 13.33 7.83 9.77
C ASP A 26 12.46 7.66 11.03
N PRO A 27 13.03 7.20 12.16
CA PRO A 27 12.27 6.98 13.39
C PRO A 27 11.74 8.28 14.00
N ALA A 28 12.40 9.42 13.79
CA ALA A 28 11.93 10.71 14.29
C ALA A 28 10.67 11.17 13.53
N ARG A 29 10.63 10.97 12.21
CA ARG A 29 9.42 11.23 11.40
C ARG A 29 8.27 10.31 11.76
N VAL A 30 8.54 9.03 11.99
CA VAL A 30 7.50 8.08 12.45
C VAL A 30 6.97 8.50 13.82
N ALA A 31 7.84 8.86 14.76
CA ALA A 31 7.43 9.31 16.10
C ALA A 31 6.62 10.62 16.04
N HIS A 32 7.01 11.57 15.19
CA HIS A 32 6.26 12.81 14.98
C HIS A 32 4.85 12.52 14.45
N HIS A 33 4.71 11.65 13.45
CA HIS A 33 3.41 11.30 12.89
C HIS A 33 2.51 10.57 13.89
N ILE A 34 3.07 9.71 14.74
CA ILE A 34 2.34 9.10 15.86
C ILE A 34 1.78 10.18 16.80
N ALA A 35 2.59 11.17 17.18
CA ALA A 35 2.15 12.26 18.05
C ALA A 35 1.06 13.14 17.42
N GLU A 36 1.10 13.38 16.10
CA GLU A 36 0.03 14.09 15.38
C GLU A 36 -1.30 13.33 15.46
N LEU A 37 -1.26 12.01 15.24
CA LEU A 37 -2.45 11.16 15.27
C LEU A 37 -2.99 10.98 16.70
N GLU A 38 -2.12 10.89 17.70
CA GLU A 38 -2.51 10.90 19.11
C GLU A 38 -3.26 12.19 19.50
N ALA A 39 -2.81 13.35 19.00
CA ALA A 39 -3.49 14.63 19.22
C ALA A 39 -4.90 14.67 18.60
N LEU A 40 -5.15 13.85 17.59
CA LEU A 40 -6.45 13.66 16.94
C LEU A 40 -7.29 12.52 17.57
N GLY A 41 -6.79 11.88 18.63
CA GLY A 41 -7.49 10.82 19.37
C GLY A 41 -7.28 9.40 18.82
N VAL A 42 -6.34 9.23 17.89
CA VAL A 42 -5.98 7.91 17.35
C VAL A 42 -4.96 7.25 18.27
N ALA A 43 -5.20 6.00 18.66
CA ALA A 43 -4.27 5.26 19.52
C ALA A 43 -2.93 4.99 18.81
N PRO A 44 -1.78 5.11 19.52
CA PRO A 44 -0.48 4.81 18.94
C PRO A 44 -0.34 3.33 18.59
N PRO A 45 0.52 2.97 17.62
CA PRO A 45 0.79 1.58 17.30
C PRO A 45 1.54 0.88 18.45
N SER A 46 1.28 -0.42 18.65
CA SER A 46 1.96 -1.24 19.65
C SER A 46 3.45 -1.48 19.35
N THR A 47 3.80 -1.51 18.05
CA THR A 47 5.17 -1.63 17.54
C THR A 47 5.29 -0.87 16.24
N THR A 48 6.49 -0.42 15.89
CA THR A 48 6.78 0.07 14.54
C THR A 48 7.85 -0.83 13.89
N PRO A 49 7.63 -1.35 12.67
CA PRO A 49 6.39 -1.25 11.90
C PRO A 49 5.26 -2.08 12.54
N LEU A 50 4.01 -1.81 12.17
CA LEU A 50 2.84 -2.60 12.56
C LEU A 50 2.22 -3.25 11.34
N TYR A 51 1.90 -4.53 11.43
CA TYR A 51 1.37 -5.31 10.31
C TYR A 51 -0.12 -5.58 10.51
N TYR A 52 -0.95 -5.08 9.59
CA TYR A 52 -2.38 -5.28 9.58
C TYR A 52 -2.73 -6.43 8.62
N ARG A 53 -3.28 -7.51 9.15
CA ARG A 53 -3.85 -8.56 8.32
C ARG A 53 -5.17 -8.08 7.76
N VAL A 54 -5.34 -8.24 6.46
CA VAL A 54 -6.60 -7.99 5.78
C VAL A 54 -7.03 -9.23 5.00
N SER A 55 -8.32 -9.33 4.69
CA SER A 55 -8.82 -10.43 3.86
C SER A 55 -8.15 -10.43 2.49
N ALA A 56 -7.64 -11.59 2.07
CA ALA A 56 -7.07 -11.79 0.73
C ALA A 56 -8.09 -11.52 -0.40
N ALA A 57 -9.39 -11.62 -0.09
CA ALA A 57 -10.46 -11.31 -1.04
C ALA A 57 -10.57 -9.81 -1.38
N LEU A 58 -9.92 -8.93 -0.61
CA LEU A 58 -9.88 -7.49 -0.93
C LEU A 58 -8.91 -7.18 -2.06
N LEU A 59 -7.95 -8.06 -2.34
CA LEU A 59 -6.99 -7.86 -3.42
C LEU A 59 -7.72 -7.97 -4.76
N THR A 60 -7.57 -6.94 -5.60
CA THR A 60 -8.25 -6.88 -6.89
C THR A 60 -7.35 -6.30 -7.97
N GLN A 61 -7.63 -6.67 -9.21
CA GLN A 61 -7.02 -6.09 -10.41
C GLN A 61 -8.07 -5.28 -11.21
N ALA A 62 -9.25 -5.03 -10.65
CA ALA A 62 -10.27 -4.21 -11.30
C ALA A 62 -9.77 -2.77 -11.52
N ASP A 63 -10.19 -2.16 -12.63
CA ASP A 63 -9.80 -0.78 -12.98
C ASP A 63 -10.50 0.28 -12.11
N ALA A 64 -11.57 -0.13 -11.41
CA ALA A 64 -12.30 0.70 -10.46
C ALA A 64 -12.69 -0.14 -9.24
N ILE A 65 -12.81 0.54 -8.09
CA ILE A 65 -13.34 -0.02 -6.85
C ILE A 65 -14.49 0.83 -6.34
N GLU A 66 -15.34 0.24 -5.52
CA GLU A 66 -16.40 0.94 -4.83
C GLU A 66 -16.00 1.18 -3.36
N ALA A 67 -16.38 2.33 -2.83
CA ALA A 67 -16.20 2.70 -1.44
C ALA A 67 -17.54 3.16 -0.87
N LEU A 68 -17.74 2.98 0.44
CA LEU A 68 -19.01 3.31 1.09
C LEU A 68 -19.35 4.81 1.01
N GLY A 69 -18.32 5.67 1.05
CA GLY A 69 -18.47 7.12 1.03
C GLY A 69 -17.28 7.83 0.40
N ALA A 70 -17.34 9.16 0.41
CA ALA A 70 -16.30 10.01 -0.16
C ALA A 70 -15.06 10.13 0.72
N ASP A 71 -15.17 9.84 2.02
CA ASP A 71 -14.08 9.93 3.00
C ASP A 71 -13.13 8.73 2.92
N THR A 72 -12.64 8.43 1.72
CA THR A 72 -11.65 7.39 1.46
C THR A 72 -10.53 7.91 0.57
N SER A 73 -9.38 7.26 0.60
CA SER A 73 -8.28 7.62 -0.29
C SER A 73 -7.38 6.43 -0.60
N GLY A 74 -6.77 6.45 -1.78
CA GLY A 74 -5.71 5.51 -2.14
C GLY A 74 -4.38 5.90 -1.48
N GLU A 75 -3.53 4.91 -1.25
CA GLU A 75 -2.13 5.09 -0.81
C GLU A 75 -1.29 4.22 -1.74
N ALA A 76 -0.49 4.82 -2.63
CA ALA A 76 0.34 4.05 -3.56
C ALA A 76 1.51 3.41 -2.81
N GLU A 77 1.58 2.08 -2.85
CA GLU A 77 2.51 1.30 -2.03
C GLU A 77 3.27 0.27 -2.89
N PRO A 78 4.55 0.00 -2.58
CA PRO A 78 5.24 -1.15 -3.14
C PRO A 78 4.61 -2.42 -2.56
N VAL A 79 4.35 -3.40 -3.42
CA VAL A 79 3.73 -4.67 -3.02
C VAL A 79 4.75 -5.79 -3.18
N LEU A 80 4.89 -6.62 -2.14
CA LEU A 80 5.68 -7.84 -2.21
C LEU A 80 4.75 -9.05 -2.37
N ILE A 81 4.98 -9.83 -3.42
CA ILE A 81 4.29 -11.09 -3.67
C ILE A 81 5.27 -12.25 -3.52
N ARG A 82 4.96 -13.19 -2.63
CA ARG A 82 5.70 -14.44 -2.51
C ARG A 82 5.02 -15.53 -3.33
N HIS A 83 5.68 -16.00 -4.37
CA HIS A 83 5.15 -17.05 -5.25
C HIS A 83 6.28 -17.94 -5.77
N GLY A 84 6.07 -19.27 -5.78
CA GLY A 84 7.05 -20.23 -6.30
C GLY A 84 8.41 -20.21 -5.60
N GLY A 85 8.47 -19.77 -4.34
CA GLY A 85 9.72 -19.61 -3.59
C GLY A 85 10.46 -18.29 -3.82
N ALA A 86 10.04 -17.50 -4.82
CA ALA A 86 10.59 -16.18 -5.14
C ALA A 86 9.78 -15.04 -4.52
N LEU A 87 10.41 -13.87 -4.41
CA LEU A 87 9.77 -12.60 -4.09
C LEU A 87 9.68 -11.73 -5.36
N TRP A 88 8.52 -11.13 -5.53
CA TRP A 88 8.21 -10.24 -6.64
C TRP A 88 7.81 -8.88 -6.08
N LEU A 89 8.35 -7.82 -6.68
CA LEU A 89 7.95 -6.44 -6.46
C LEU A 89 6.82 -6.08 -7.43
N GLY A 90 5.80 -5.40 -6.91
CA GLY A 90 4.70 -4.84 -7.67
C GLY A 90 4.27 -3.49 -7.10
N LEU A 91 3.16 -2.99 -7.61
CA LEU A 91 2.51 -1.76 -7.16
C LEU A 91 1.08 -2.06 -6.73
N GLY A 92 0.63 -1.42 -5.66
CA GLY A 92 -0.76 -1.50 -5.22
C GLY A 92 -1.21 -0.21 -4.56
N SER A 93 -2.48 -0.20 -4.18
CA SER A 93 -3.07 0.86 -3.36
C SER A 93 -3.58 0.29 -2.05
N ASP A 94 -3.08 0.79 -0.92
CA ASP A 94 -3.66 0.57 0.39
C ASP A 94 -4.83 1.52 0.65
N HIS A 95 -5.88 1.36 -0.17
CA HIS A 95 -7.06 2.23 -0.10
C HIS A 95 -7.67 2.17 1.30
N THR A 96 -7.92 3.32 1.92
CA THR A 96 -8.25 3.41 3.34
C THR A 96 -9.48 4.28 3.54
N ASP A 97 -10.39 3.84 4.42
CA ASP A 97 -11.52 4.64 4.89
C ASP A 97 -11.06 5.60 5.99
N ARG A 98 -11.02 6.90 5.69
CA ARG A 98 -10.43 7.91 6.57
C ARG A 98 -11.33 8.22 7.77
N ALA A 99 -12.65 8.14 7.59
CA ALA A 99 -13.59 8.31 8.69
C ALA A 99 -13.43 7.18 9.71
N LEU A 100 -13.29 5.93 9.26
CA LEU A 100 -13.09 4.78 10.12
C LEU A 100 -11.68 4.70 10.69
N GLU A 101 -10.67 5.25 10.00
CA GLU A 101 -9.27 5.24 10.45
C GLU A 101 -9.09 5.99 11.77
N ALA A 102 -9.81 7.11 11.94
CA ALA A 102 -9.85 7.87 13.18
C ALA A 102 -10.32 7.03 14.39
N HIS A 103 -11.06 5.95 14.14
CA HIS A 103 -11.52 5.02 15.18
C HIS A 103 -10.68 3.75 15.27
N SER A 104 -10.24 3.22 14.14
CA SER A 104 -9.40 2.02 14.06
C SER A 104 -8.73 1.90 12.70
N VAL A 105 -7.41 2.06 12.69
CA VAL A 105 -6.55 1.85 11.51
C VAL A 105 -6.71 0.43 10.94
N ALA A 106 -6.92 -0.58 11.78
CA ALA A 106 -7.11 -1.95 11.31
C ALA A 106 -8.45 -2.12 10.58
N HIS A 107 -9.54 -1.56 11.13
CA HIS A 107 -10.85 -1.66 10.49
C HIS A 107 -10.94 -0.83 9.22
N SER A 108 -10.37 0.38 9.19
CA SER A 108 -10.36 1.23 7.99
C SER A 108 -9.70 0.55 6.80
N LYS A 109 -8.65 -0.23 7.04
CA LYS A 109 -7.96 -0.99 5.99
C LYS A 109 -8.77 -2.21 5.54
N GLN A 110 -9.50 -2.87 6.44
CA GLN A 110 -10.27 -4.10 6.16
C GLN A 110 -11.56 -3.85 5.36
N VAL A 111 -12.11 -2.64 5.38
CA VAL A 111 -13.37 -2.31 4.67
C VAL A 111 -13.16 -1.89 3.21
N CYS A 112 -11.93 -1.64 2.79
CA CYS A 112 -11.62 -1.15 1.46
C CYS A 112 -10.92 -2.22 0.60
N ALA A 113 -11.26 -2.25 -0.69
CA ALA A 113 -10.53 -3.04 -1.67
C ALA A 113 -9.07 -2.57 -1.79
N LYS A 114 -8.19 -3.48 -2.22
CA LYS A 114 -6.74 -3.26 -2.38
C LYS A 114 -6.36 -3.51 -3.85
N PRO A 115 -6.50 -2.50 -4.73
CA PRO A 115 -6.10 -2.62 -6.13
C PRO A 115 -4.61 -2.93 -6.27
N LEU A 116 -4.29 -3.86 -7.16
CA LEU A 116 -2.94 -4.23 -7.54
C LEU A 116 -2.73 -3.95 -9.03
N ALA A 117 -1.55 -3.44 -9.36
CA ALA A 117 -1.07 -3.36 -10.73
C ALA A 117 -0.90 -4.79 -11.32
N ARG A 118 -0.78 -4.87 -12.65
CA ARG A 118 -0.55 -6.16 -13.34
C ARG A 118 0.92 -6.48 -13.48
N ALA A 119 1.79 -5.49 -13.55
CA ALA A 119 3.22 -5.73 -13.69
C ALA A 119 3.86 -6.20 -12.38
N LEU A 120 4.71 -7.21 -12.48
CA LEU A 120 5.62 -7.64 -11.42
C LEU A 120 7.05 -7.71 -11.93
N TRP A 121 7.98 -7.39 -11.04
CA TRP A 121 9.43 -7.48 -11.24
C TRP A 121 10.03 -8.42 -10.20
N PRO A 122 11.02 -9.26 -10.56
CA PRO A 122 11.76 -10.02 -9.56
C PRO A 122 12.38 -9.07 -8.53
N LEU A 123 12.19 -9.33 -7.23
CA LEU A 123 12.77 -8.47 -6.19
C LEU A 123 14.29 -8.57 -6.15
N ASP A 124 14.82 -9.77 -6.43
CA ASP A 124 16.25 -10.08 -6.42
C ASP A 124 16.95 -9.67 -7.72
N ASP A 125 16.40 -8.72 -8.48
CA ASP A 125 17.03 -8.20 -9.69
C ASP A 125 18.36 -7.49 -9.34
N PRO A 126 19.52 -8.04 -9.76
CA PRO A 126 20.83 -7.49 -9.40
C PRO A 126 21.10 -6.10 -9.98
N GLY A 127 20.28 -5.61 -10.93
CA GLY A 127 20.37 -4.26 -11.48
C GLY A 127 19.53 -3.20 -10.76
N ALA A 128 18.62 -3.61 -9.85
CA ALA A 128 17.65 -2.71 -9.24
C ALA A 128 18.12 -2.16 -7.89
N THR A 129 18.36 -0.85 -7.82
CA THR A 129 18.49 -0.16 -6.53
C THR A 129 17.08 0.20 -6.05
N LEU A 130 16.52 -0.57 -5.11
CA LEU A 130 15.18 -0.33 -4.56
C LEU A 130 15.03 1.12 -4.06
N ASP A 131 16.05 1.66 -3.39
CA ASP A 131 16.05 3.04 -2.87
C ASP A 131 15.87 4.12 -3.96
N ALA A 132 16.22 3.82 -5.21
CA ALA A 132 16.09 4.74 -6.34
C ALA A 132 14.70 4.67 -7.00
N LEU A 133 13.87 3.68 -6.67
CA LEU A 133 12.53 3.56 -7.20
C LEU A 133 11.63 4.66 -6.62
N GLU A 134 10.83 5.26 -7.50
CA GLU A 134 9.93 6.35 -7.19
C GLU A 134 8.49 5.89 -7.34
N LEU A 135 7.65 6.24 -6.37
CA LEU A 135 6.22 6.04 -6.37
C LEU A 135 5.53 7.39 -6.49
N ARG A 136 4.57 7.47 -7.42
CA ARG A 136 3.72 8.64 -7.60
C ARG A 136 2.29 8.22 -7.78
N CYS A 137 1.37 8.97 -7.20
CA CYS A 137 -0.05 8.85 -7.52
C CYS A 137 -0.72 10.21 -7.61
N TRP A 138 -1.80 10.26 -8.39
CA TRP A 138 -2.53 11.48 -8.70
C TRP A 138 -3.99 11.33 -8.28
N LEU A 139 -4.59 12.43 -7.84
CA LEU A 139 -6.02 12.56 -7.64
C LEU A 139 -6.66 13.23 -8.84
N ARG A 140 -7.84 12.74 -9.22
CA ARG A 140 -8.66 13.38 -10.24
C ARG A 140 -9.58 14.40 -9.55
N GLU A 141 -9.38 15.66 -9.87
CA GLU A 141 -10.17 16.80 -9.41
C GLU A 141 -10.95 17.40 -10.58
N ALA A 142 -11.81 18.38 -10.31
CA ALA A 142 -12.69 18.98 -11.33
C ALA A 142 -11.90 19.69 -12.45
N ASP A 143 -10.72 20.22 -12.13
CA ASP A 143 -9.83 20.98 -12.99
C ASP A 143 -8.68 20.14 -13.60
N GLY A 144 -8.56 18.86 -13.24
CA GLY A 144 -7.58 17.95 -13.84
C GLY A 144 -7.01 16.92 -12.86
N TRP A 145 -5.77 16.50 -13.14
CA TRP A 145 -5.03 15.59 -12.28
C TRP A 145 -4.06 16.36 -11.41
N ARG A 146 -4.12 16.15 -10.09
CA ARG A 146 -3.20 16.73 -9.13
C ARG A 146 -2.28 15.65 -8.56
N LEU A 147 -0.98 15.92 -8.49
CA LEU A 147 -0.04 15.06 -7.78
C LEU A 147 -0.45 14.98 -6.30
N TYR A 148 -0.68 13.77 -5.82
CA TYR A 148 -1.20 13.52 -4.47
C TYR A 148 -0.15 12.91 -3.55
N GLN A 149 0.59 11.93 -4.06
CA GLN A 149 1.67 11.28 -3.36
C GLN A 149 2.88 11.20 -4.28
N GLU A 150 4.06 11.46 -3.73
CA GLU A 150 5.35 11.30 -4.39
C GLU A 150 6.41 10.94 -3.34
N GLY A 151 7.26 9.97 -3.65
CA GLY A 151 8.34 9.59 -2.77
C GLY A 151 9.17 8.44 -3.34
N THR A 152 10.34 8.22 -2.76
CA THR A 152 11.19 7.09 -3.12
C THR A 152 11.10 5.98 -2.08
N LEU A 153 11.36 4.75 -2.49
CA LEU A 153 11.40 3.61 -1.57
C LEU A 153 12.55 3.72 -0.54
N ALA A 154 13.53 4.62 -0.74
CA ALA A 154 14.53 4.95 0.27
C ALA A 154 13.93 5.49 1.57
N ALA A 155 12.68 5.97 1.55
CA ALA A 155 11.97 6.38 2.75
C ALA A 155 11.44 5.22 3.61
N LEU A 156 11.48 3.98 3.10
CA LEU A 156 10.92 2.78 3.75
C LEU A 156 12.02 1.91 4.37
N ARG A 157 11.73 1.22 5.49
CA ARG A 157 12.64 0.27 6.15
C ARG A 157 12.19 -1.18 6.02
#